data_AF-A0A2N5X112-F1
#
_entry.id   AF-A0A2N5X112-F1
#
_cell.length_a   1.000
_cell.length_b   1.000
_cell.length_c   1.000
_cell.angle_alpha   90.00
_cell.angle_beta   90.00
_cell.angle_gamma   90.00
#
_symmetry.space_group_name_H-M   'P 1'
#
loop_
_entity.id
_entity.type
_entity.pdbx_description
1 polymer ?
#
loop_
_entity_poly.entity_id
_entity_poly.type
_entity_poly.pdbx_seq_one_letter_code
_entity_poly.pdbx_strand_id
1 'polypeptide(L)'
;MTQLSLYPDAGVEALSLPGADLTLLRRPDLGVSASELLAGLLADTPWRQETITLFGKTHLQPRLLAWYGEADAQYRYSGKTYQPLPFTKRLETLRKRMASLAGAPFNSVLLNYYRNQRDSMGLHADDEPELGREPVIASLSLGEERVLYFRPKHDRELGALDLTLPSGSVLLMRGATQDNWKHGVRKLTRSCGPRLNLTFRYVQARPGH
;
A
#
# COMPACT_ATOMS: atom_id res chain seq x y z
N MET A 1 -14.65 36.13 20.35
CA MET A 1 -15.37 34.85 20.18
C MET A 1 -14.96 34.27 18.85
N THR A 2 -13.90 33.48 18.85
CA THR A 2 -13.38 32.83 17.64
C THR A 2 -13.97 31.43 17.61
N GLN A 3 -14.81 31.17 16.64
CA GLN A 3 -15.54 29.92 16.46
C GLN A 3 -14.53 28.79 16.23
N LEU A 4 -14.39 27.88 17.21
CA LEU A 4 -13.65 26.64 17.05
C LEU A 4 -14.28 25.85 15.89
N SER A 5 -13.47 25.57 14.87
CA SER A 5 -13.81 24.63 13.80
C SER A 5 -14.14 23.27 14.42
N LEU A 6 -15.34 22.75 14.12
CA LEU A 6 -15.88 21.48 14.63
C LEU A 6 -15.48 20.26 13.77
N TYR A 7 -14.37 20.35 13.03
CA TYR A 7 -13.80 19.21 12.33
C TYR A 7 -12.61 18.66 13.14
N PRO A 8 -12.64 17.42 13.63
CA PRO A 8 -11.45 16.83 14.23
C PRO A 8 -10.39 16.72 13.14
N ASP A 9 -9.23 17.35 13.33
CA ASP A 9 -8.09 17.27 12.42
C ASP A 9 -7.95 15.83 11.91
N ALA A 10 -8.01 15.66 10.60
CA ALA A 10 -7.68 14.40 9.94
C ALA A 10 -6.18 14.18 10.13
N GLY A 11 -5.75 13.79 11.34
CA GLY A 11 -4.37 13.89 11.83
C GLY A 11 -3.34 13.55 10.75
N VAL A 12 -2.78 14.60 10.16
CA VAL A 12 -1.74 14.53 9.14
C VAL A 12 -0.41 14.61 9.87
N GLU A 13 0.44 13.62 9.64
CA GLU A 13 1.73 13.50 10.31
C GLU A 13 2.81 13.26 9.25
N ALA A 14 3.70 14.24 9.08
CA ALA A 14 4.92 14.04 8.29
C ALA A 14 5.91 13.23 9.14
N LEU A 15 6.39 12.10 8.60
CA LEU A 15 7.31 11.23 9.30
C LEU A 15 8.75 11.60 8.92
N SER A 16 9.55 11.94 9.91
CA SER A 16 10.96 12.28 9.71
C SER A 16 11.78 11.00 9.50
N LEU A 17 12.15 10.73 8.25
CA LEU A 17 13.03 9.62 7.87
C LEU A 17 14.01 10.10 6.79
N PRO A 18 15.34 10.01 7.00
CA PRO A 18 16.32 10.59 6.07
C PRO A 18 16.15 10.12 4.62
N GLY A 19 16.06 11.07 3.68
CA GLY A 19 15.91 10.75 2.26
C GLY A 19 14.58 10.10 1.87
N ALA A 20 13.56 10.14 2.74
CA ALA A 20 12.21 9.70 2.45
C ALA A 20 11.21 10.86 2.57
N ASP A 21 10.14 10.80 1.79
CA ASP A 21 8.96 11.65 1.92
C ASP A 21 7.78 10.75 2.30
N LEU A 22 7.43 10.79 3.59
CA LEU A 22 6.39 9.99 4.20
C LEU A 22 5.37 10.88 4.89
N THR A 23 4.09 10.74 4.53
CA THR A 23 2.98 11.44 5.20
C THR A 23 1.91 10.44 5.60
N LEU A 24 1.60 10.34 6.90
CA LEU A 24 0.52 9.53 7.42
C LEU A 24 -0.73 10.40 7.63
N LEU A 25 -1.82 10.05 6.96
CA LEU A 25 -3.15 10.58 7.24
C LEU A 25 -3.89 9.55 8.08
N ARG A 26 -4.13 9.85 9.36
CA ARG A 26 -4.69 8.86 10.29
C ARG A 26 -6.17 8.57 10.04
N ARG A 27 -6.95 9.59 9.65
CA ARG A 27 -8.40 9.50 9.43
C ARG A 27 -8.87 10.40 8.28
N PRO A 28 -8.38 10.21 7.05
CA PRO A 28 -8.93 10.93 5.90
C PRO A 28 -10.38 10.52 5.61
N ASP A 29 -11.14 11.36 4.91
CA ASP A 29 -12.48 11.01 4.46
C ASP A 29 -12.43 9.98 3.30
N LEU A 30 -12.83 8.75 3.61
CA LEU A 30 -12.93 7.66 2.64
C LEU A 30 -14.31 7.61 1.95
N GLY A 31 -15.25 8.46 2.34
CA GLY A 31 -16.63 8.52 1.85
C GLY A 31 -17.58 7.46 2.43
N VAL A 32 -17.04 6.46 3.11
CA VAL A 32 -17.75 5.38 3.83
C VAL A 32 -16.88 4.92 4.99
N SER A 33 -17.44 4.16 5.93
CA SER A 33 -16.65 3.65 7.07
C SER A 33 -15.57 2.65 6.63
N ALA A 34 -14.43 2.65 7.34
CA ALA A 34 -13.35 1.70 7.07
C ALA A 34 -13.81 0.23 7.22
N SER A 35 -14.71 -0.05 8.16
CA SER A 35 -15.27 -1.39 8.39
C SER A 35 -16.15 -1.84 7.23
N GLU A 36 -16.98 -0.95 6.68
CA GLU A 36 -17.81 -1.26 5.51
C GLU A 36 -16.96 -1.48 4.26
N LEU A 37 -15.92 -0.67 4.05
CA LEU A 37 -14.95 -0.89 2.97
C LEU A 37 -14.27 -2.26 3.10
N LEU A 38 -13.81 -2.60 4.30
CA LEU A 38 -13.18 -3.88 4.56
C LEU A 38 -14.13 -5.03 4.22
N ALA A 39 -15.35 -5.01 4.76
CA ALA A 39 -16.33 -6.07 4.54
C ALA A 39 -16.65 -6.25 3.04
N GLY A 40 -16.94 -5.14 2.33
CA GLY A 40 -17.24 -5.19 0.90
C GLY A 40 -16.06 -5.68 0.05
N LEU A 41 -14.86 -5.15 0.29
CA LEU A 41 -13.68 -5.57 -0.47
C LEU A 41 -13.30 -7.03 -0.20
N LEU A 42 -13.44 -7.52 1.03
CA LEU A 42 -13.17 -8.93 1.32
C LEU A 42 -14.13 -9.86 0.59
N ALA A 43 -15.42 -9.49 0.50
CA ALA A 43 -16.45 -10.28 -0.17
C ALA A 43 -16.33 -10.25 -1.71
N ASP A 44 -16.07 -9.08 -2.29
CA ASP A 44 -16.17 -8.87 -3.75
C ASP A 44 -14.88 -9.18 -4.53
N THR A 45 -13.76 -9.38 -3.82
CA THR A 45 -12.44 -9.51 -4.45
C THR A 45 -12.10 -10.97 -4.78
N PRO A 46 -11.71 -11.31 -6.01
CA PRO A 46 -11.30 -12.67 -6.39
C PRO A 46 -9.85 -12.93 -5.94
N TRP A 47 -9.69 -13.16 -4.65
CA TRP A 47 -8.40 -13.36 -4.01
C TRP A 47 -7.60 -14.51 -4.62
N ARG A 48 -6.30 -14.29 -4.83
CA ARG A 48 -5.35 -15.32 -5.27
C ARG A 48 -4.16 -15.39 -4.33
N GLN A 49 -3.56 -16.56 -4.21
CA GLN A 49 -2.30 -16.73 -3.49
C GLN A 49 -1.21 -17.04 -4.51
N GLU A 50 -0.23 -16.15 -4.63
CA GLU A 50 0.88 -16.31 -5.55
C GLU A 50 2.03 -17.11 -4.90
N THR A 51 2.91 -17.67 -5.73
CA THR A 51 4.16 -18.28 -5.28
C THR A 51 5.33 -17.30 -5.37
N ILE A 52 6.34 -17.49 -4.53
CA ILE A 52 7.61 -16.79 -4.56
C ILE A 52 8.75 -17.80 -4.43
N THR A 53 9.81 -17.62 -5.20
CA THR A 53 11.03 -18.44 -5.08
C THR A 53 12.05 -17.69 -4.23
N LEU A 54 12.40 -18.24 -3.08
CA LEU A 54 13.41 -17.70 -2.17
C LEU A 54 14.48 -18.78 -1.94
N PHE A 55 15.75 -18.44 -2.15
CA PHE A 55 16.88 -19.36 -1.96
C PHE A 55 16.70 -20.71 -2.71
N GLY A 56 16.17 -20.65 -3.94
CA GLY A 56 15.91 -21.82 -4.77
C GLY A 56 14.66 -22.64 -4.39
N LYS A 57 13.92 -22.25 -3.35
CA LYS A 57 12.70 -22.94 -2.91
C LYS A 57 11.45 -22.11 -3.20
N THR A 58 10.44 -22.75 -3.79
CA THR A 58 9.15 -22.12 -4.10
C THR A 58 8.21 -22.26 -2.91
N HIS A 59 7.69 -21.13 -2.43
CA HIS A 59 6.75 -21.05 -1.33
C HIS A 59 5.51 -20.25 -1.74
N LEU A 60 4.37 -20.52 -1.10
CA LEU A 60 3.22 -19.62 -1.20
C LEU A 60 3.53 -18.33 -0.45
N GLN A 61 3.22 -17.19 -1.06
CA GLN A 61 3.30 -15.92 -0.38
C GLN A 61 2.35 -15.92 0.81
N PRO A 62 2.77 -15.45 2.00
CA PRO A 62 1.94 -15.46 3.20
C PRO A 62 0.98 -14.26 3.19
N ARG A 63 0.18 -14.13 2.13
CA ARG A 63 -0.92 -13.17 1.95
C ARG A 63 -1.71 -13.54 0.69
N LEU A 64 -2.95 -13.08 0.61
CA LEU A 64 -3.72 -13.11 -0.63
C LEU A 64 -3.60 -11.78 -1.36
N LEU A 65 -3.71 -11.82 -2.68
CA LEU A 65 -3.54 -10.69 -3.57
C LEU A 65 -4.72 -10.57 -4.52
N ALA A 66 -5.02 -9.35 -4.93
CA ALA A 66 -5.75 -9.06 -6.14
C ALA A 66 -5.23 -7.75 -6.72
N TRP A 67 -5.17 -7.67 -8.04
CA TRP A 67 -4.61 -6.52 -8.70
C TRP A 67 -5.61 -5.95 -9.68
N TYR A 68 -5.87 -4.65 -9.56
CA TYR A 68 -6.80 -3.90 -10.37
C TYR A 68 -6.10 -2.71 -11.02
N GLY A 69 -6.54 -2.33 -12.21
CA GLY A 69 -5.88 -1.29 -12.98
C GLY A 69 -6.61 -0.95 -14.28
N GLU A 70 -6.16 0.12 -14.90
CA GLU A 70 -6.51 0.47 -16.28
C GLU A 70 -5.87 -0.54 -17.25
N ALA A 71 -6.44 -0.70 -18.45
CA ALA A 71 -6.05 -1.77 -19.38
C ALA A 71 -4.60 -1.66 -19.88
N ASP A 72 -4.07 -0.44 -19.91
CA ASP A 72 -2.71 -0.07 -20.30
C ASP A 72 -1.70 -0.15 -19.15
N ALA A 73 -2.17 -0.29 -17.90
CA ALA A 73 -1.33 -0.46 -16.72
C ALA A 73 -0.75 -1.89 -16.62
N GLN A 74 -0.12 -2.41 -17.68
CA GLN A 74 0.49 -3.73 -17.69
C GLN A 74 1.75 -3.74 -16.82
N TYR A 75 1.82 -4.68 -15.88
CA TYR A 75 2.87 -4.74 -14.87
C TYR A 75 3.56 -6.11 -14.88
N ARG A 76 4.90 -6.10 -14.72
CA ARG A 76 5.68 -7.30 -14.43
C ARG A 76 5.98 -7.32 -12.94
N TYR A 77 5.42 -8.29 -12.22
CA TYR A 77 5.82 -8.61 -10.85
C TYR A 77 6.48 -9.99 -10.82
N SER A 78 7.67 -10.09 -10.20
CA SER A 78 8.39 -11.37 -10.06
C SER A 78 8.60 -12.13 -11.40
N GLY A 79 8.77 -11.39 -12.51
CA GLY A 79 9.04 -11.97 -13.83
C GLY A 79 7.81 -12.42 -14.63
N LYS A 80 6.60 -12.37 -14.07
CA LYS A 80 5.35 -12.72 -14.76
C LYS A 80 4.59 -11.46 -15.20
N THR A 81 4.07 -11.46 -16.43
CA THR A 81 3.13 -10.45 -16.91
C THR A 81 1.76 -10.79 -16.37
N TYR A 82 1.20 -9.93 -15.53
CA TYR A 82 -0.19 -10.03 -15.13
C TYR A 82 -1.00 -9.02 -15.95
N GLN A 83 -2.26 -9.36 -16.24
CA GLN A 83 -3.23 -8.35 -16.67
C GLN A 83 -4.04 -7.93 -15.44
N PRO A 84 -4.20 -6.62 -15.20
CA PRO A 84 -4.98 -6.16 -14.07
C PRO A 84 -6.46 -6.49 -14.28
N LEU A 85 -7.17 -6.72 -13.18
CA LEU A 85 -8.63 -6.73 -13.19
C LEU A 85 -9.15 -5.31 -13.45
N PRO A 86 -10.28 -5.14 -14.15
CA PRO A 86 -10.89 -3.82 -14.31
C PRO A 86 -11.37 -3.29 -12.96
N PHE A 87 -11.16 -2.00 -12.70
CA PHE A 87 -11.62 -1.36 -11.48
C PHE A 87 -13.12 -1.59 -11.23
N THR A 88 -13.46 -2.03 -10.01
CA THR A 88 -14.84 -1.99 -9.53
C THR A 88 -15.25 -0.55 -9.23
N LYS A 89 -16.56 -0.25 -9.18
CA LYS A 89 -17.05 1.09 -8.81
C LYS A 89 -16.49 1.58 -7.47
N ARG A 90 -16.33 0.67 -6.51
CA ARG A 90 -15.76 0.94 -5.18
C ARG A 90 -14.29 1.32 -5.28
N LEU A 91 -13.49 0.53 -5.98
CA LEU A 91 -12.06 0.80 -6.15
C LEU A 91 -11.81 2.05 -7.00
N GLU A 92 -12.64 2.32 -8.00
CA GLU A 92 -12.58 3.55 -8.80
C GLU A 92 -12.85 4.81 -7.94
N THR A 93 -13.83 4.73 -7.03
CA THR A 93 -14.12 5.81 -6.07
C THR A 93 -12.93 6.04 -5.14
N LEU A 94 -12.35 4.96 -4.60
CA LEU A 94 -11.17 5.05 -3.73
C LEU A 94 -9.95 5.60 -4.50
N ARG A 95 -9.73 5.16 -5.74
CA ARG A 95 -8.64 5.64 -6.61
C ARG A 95 -8.67 7.16 -6.77
N LYS A 96 -9.85 7.72 -7.08
CA LYS A 96 -10.03 9.19 -7.19
C LYS A 96 -9.76 9.92 -5.88
N ARG A 97 -10.22 9.36 -4.75
CA ARG A 97 -9.95 9.93 -3.42
C ARG A 97 -8.47 9.88 -3.08
N MET A 98 -7.81 8.75 -3.29
CA MET A 98 -6.37 8.62 -3.05
C MET A 98 -5.59 9.58 -3.94
N ALA A 99 -5.98 9.72 -5.21
CA ALA A 99 -5.34 10.66 -6.12
C ALA A 99 -5.46 12.12 -5.62
N SER A 100 -6.64 12.50 -5.13
CA SER A 100 -6.86 13.82 -4.52
C SER A 100 -6.02 14.03 -3.25
N LEU A 101 -5.92 13.02 -2.38
CA LEU A 101 -5.11 13.11 -1.15
C LEU A 101 -3.60 13.16 -1.46
N ALA A 102 -3.17 12.44 -2.48
CA ALA A 102 -1.78 12.36 -2.89
C ALA A 102 -1.32 13.55 -3.75
N GLY A 103 -2.26 14.27 -4.37
CA GLY A 103 -1.96 15.29 -5.38
C GLY A 103 -1.37 14.70 -6.67
N ALA A 104 -1.62 13.41 -6.95
CA ALA A 104 -1.05 12.69 -8.08
C ALA A 104 -2.02 11.63 -8.61
N PRO A 105 -2.01 11.31 -9.92
CA PRO A 105 -2.89 10.29 -10.48
C PRO A 105 -2.45 8.86 -10.11
N PHE A 106 -3.40 7.93 -10.13
CA PHE A 106 -3.15 6.49 -10.00
C PHE A 106 -3.96 5.74 -11.04
N ASN A 107 -3.37 4.73 -11.70
CA ASN A 107 -4.05 3.87 -12.68
C ASN A 107 -4.02 2.38 -12.26
N SER A 108 -3.49 2.08 -11.08
CA SER A 108 -3.26 0.72 -10.60
C SER A 108 -3.42 0.64 -9.07
N VAL A 109 -3.95 -0.48 -8.57
CA VAL A 109 -4.00 -0.78 -7.14
C VAL A 109 -3.77 -2.26 -6.86
N LEU A 110 -2.79 -2.54 -6.00
CA LEU A 110 -2.54 -3.89 -5.48
C LEU A 110 -3.19 -4.05 -4.10
N LEU A 111 -4.16 -4.95 -4.02
CA LEU A 111 -4.77 -5.38 -2.77
C LEU A 111 -3.91 -6.48 -2.15
N ASN A 112 -3.56 -6.29 -0.87
CA ASN A 112 -2.83 -7.24 -0.05
C ASN A 112 -3.70 -7.60 1.16
N TYR A 113 -4.20 -8.84 1.18
CA TYR A 113 -5.03 -9.35 2.25
C TYR A 113 -4.23 -10.28 3.17
N TYR A 114 -4.02 -9.82 4.41
CA TYR A 114 -3.38 -10.56 5.49
C TYR A 114 -4.49 -11.14 6.37
N ARG A 115 -4.73 -12.46 6.24
CA ARG A 115 -5.88 -13.15 6.83
C ARG A 115 -5.85 -13.17 8.35
N ASN A 116 -4.65 -13.30 8.92
CA ASN A 116 -4.41 -13.42 10.36
C ASN A 116 -2.93 -13.12 10.67
N GLN A 117 -2.50 -13.38 11.91
CA GLN A 117 -1.16 -13.07 12.43
C GLN A 117 0.01 -13.73 11.69
N ARG A 118 -0.25 -14.82 10.95
CA ARG A 118 0.78 -15.59 10.23
C ARG A 118 1.11 -15.01 8.86
N ASP A 119 0.23 -14.18 8.31
CA ASP A 119 0.45 -13.50 7.03
C ASP A 119 1.40 -12.30 7.21
N SER A 120 2.28 -12.07 6.23
CA SER A 120 3.37 -11.10 6.29
C SER A 120 3.87 -10.69 4.90
N MET A 121 4.78 -9.73 4.85
CA MET A 121 5.51 -9.36 3.64
C MET A 121 6.95 -9.01 4.01
N GLY A 122 7.91 -9.64 3.35
CA GLY A 122 9.33 -9.37 3.57
C GLY A 122 9.73 -7.96 3.14
N LEU A 123 10.96 -7.57 3.49
CA LEU A 123 11.52 -6.28 3.07
C LEU A 123 11.63 -6.21 1.55
N HIS A 124 11.03 -5.18 0.97
CA HIS A 124 11.07 -4.84 -0.44
C HIS A 124 11.00 -3.32 -0.60
N ALA A 125 11.29 -2.82 -1.80
CA ALA A 125 10.95 -1.47 -2.21
C ALA A 125 10.04 -1.57 -3.43
N ASP A 126 9.19 -0.57 -3.64
CA ASP A 126 8.40 -0.45 -4.86
C ASP A 126 9.25 0.26 -5.92
N ASP A 127 10.29 -0.41 -6.41
CA ASP A 127 11.29 0.13 -7.35
C ASP A 127 11.23 -0.53 -8.74
N GLU A 128 10.06 -1.03 -9.13
CA GLU A 128 9.87 -1.55 -10.49
C GLU A 128 10.00 -0.42 -11.53
N PRO A 129 10.72 -0.65 -12.65
CA PRO A 129 10.97 0.38 -13.67
C PRO A 129 9.69 1.04 -14.20
N GLU A 130 8.60 0.29 -14.31
CA GLU A 130 7.30 0.80 -14.76
C GLU A 130 6.67 1.84 -13.81
N LEU A 131 7.17 2.00 -12.59
CA LEU A 131 6.71 3.03 -11.65
C LEU A 131 7.44 4.37 -11.82
N GLY A 132 8.50 4.41 -12.62
CA GLY A 132 9.38 5.57 -12.75
C GLY A 132 10.32 5.72 -11.53
N ARG A 133 11.10 6.81 -11.53
CA ARG A 133 12.18 7.03 -10.55
C ARG A 133 11.70 7.39 -9.14
N GLU A 134 10.71 8.27 -9.03
CA GLU A 134 10.20 8.77 -7.75
C GLU A 134 8.69 8.58 -7.70
N PRO A 135 8.22 7.32 -7.61
CA PRO A 135 6.80 7.04 -7.67
C PRO A 135 6.07 7.65 -6.48
N VAL A 136 4.90 8.21 -6.73
CA VAL A 136 3.93 8.52 -5.68
C VAL A 136 3.14 7.26 -5.40
N ILE A 137 3.04 6.88 -4.13
CA ILE A 137 2.31 5.69 -3.67
C ILE A 137 1.36 6.11 -2.55
N ALA A 138 0.10 5.69 -2.64
CA ALA A 138 -0.85 5.80 -1.54
C ALA A 138 -1.20 4.40 -1.00
N SER A 139 -0.90 4.15 0.28
CA SER A 139 -1.16 2.90 0.98
C SER A 139 -2.29 3.08 1.98
N LEU A 140 -3.50 2.62 1.61
CA LEU A 140 -4.67 2.60 2.49
C LEU A 140 -4.69 1.29 3.30
N SER A 141 -4.75 1.40 4.63
CA SER A 141 -4.87 0.26 5.55
C SER A 141 -6.29 0.15 6.12
N LEU A 142 -6.86 -1.06 6.14
CA LEU A 142 -8.19 -1.36 6.67
C LEU A 142 -8.11 -2.61 7.57
N GLY A 143 -8.89 -2.62 8.65
CA GLY A 143 -8.97 -3.75 9.58
C GLY A 143 -7.88 -3.73 10.64
N GLU A 144 -7.33 -4.90 10.95
CA GLU A 144 -6.36 -5.07 12.04
C GLU A 144 -5.10 -4.22 11.84
N GLU A 145 -4.69 -3.53 12.90
CA GLU A 145 -3.47 -2.73 12.89
C GLU A 145 -2.23 -3.61 12.74
N ARG A 146 -1.30 -3.19 11.89
CA ARG A 146 -0.01 -3.84 11.70
C ARG A 146 1.11 -2.81 11.65
N VAL A 147 2.31 -3.28 12.00
CA VAL A 147 3.53 -2.50 11.86
C VAL A 147 4.09 -2.67 10.45
N LEU A 148 4.17 -1.56 9.73
CA LEU A 148 4.98 -1.41 8.54
C LEU A 148 6.39 -0.97 8.98
N TYR A 149 7.39 -1.81 8.74
CA TYR A 149 8.74 -1.54 9.22
C TYR A 149 9.66 -1.19 8.06
N PHE A 150 10.36 -0.06 8.18
CA PHE A 150 11.30 0.50 7.21
C PHE A 150 12.74 0.21 7.64
N ARG A 151 13.57 -0.17 6.68
CA ARG A 151 15.01 -0.40 6.86
C ARG A 151 15.77 0.27 5.71
N PRO A 152 16.91 0.93 6.00
CA PRO A 152 17.68 1.61 4.96
C PRO A 152 18.26 0.60 3.96
N LYS A 153 18.36 1.01 2.68
CA LYS A 153 18.96 0.19 1.59
C LYS A 153 20.48 0.21 1.63
N HIS A 154 21.07 1.37 1.94
CA HIS A 154 22.49 1.64 1.75
C HIS A 154 23.26 1.81 3.07
N ASP A 155 22.78 2.68 3.94
CA ASP A 155 23.46 3.00 5.20
C ASP A 155 22.70 2.41 6.37
N ARG A 156 23.28 1.37 7.02
CA ARG A 156 22.65 0.67 8.15
C ARG A 156 22.68 1.46 9.46
N GLU A 157 23.44 2.55 9.52
CA GLU A 157 23.48 3.45 10.69
C GLU A 157 22.29 4.41 10.71
N LEU A 158 21.68 4.68 9.55
CA LEU A 158 20.38 5.33 9.47
C LEU A 158 19.34 4.42 10.13
N GLY A 159 18.92 4.78 11.34
CA GLY A 159 18.04 3.96 12.17
C GLY A 159 16.79 3.43 11.46
N ALA A 160 16.18 2.40 12.05
CA ALA A 160 14.94 1.82 11.57
C ALA A 160 13.70 2.62 12.00
N LEU A 161 12.64 2.57 11.19
CA LEU A 161 11.31 3.06 11.58
C LEU A 161 10.33 1.88 11.60
N ASP A 162 9.59 1.73 12.70
CA ASP A 162 8.48 0.78 12.82
C ASP A 162 7.20 1.60 13.00
N LEU A 163 6.35 1.61 11.97
CA LEU A 163 5.16 2.46 11.89
C LEU A 163 3.88 1.64 12.03
N THR A 164 3.10 1.87 13.08
CA THR A 164 1.76 1.28 13.23
C THR A 164 0.78 1.98 12.29
N LEU A 165 0.04 1.20 11.51
CA LEU A 165 -0.98 1.68 10.57
C LEU A 165 -2.39 1.35 11.07
N PRO A 166 -3.15 2.33 11.59
CA PRO A 166 -4.53 2.15 12.01
C PRO A 166 -5.49 1.83 10.86
N SER A 167 -6.63 1.24 11.17
CA SER A 167 -7.73 1.07 10.21
C SER A 167 -8.22 2.43 9.69
N GLY A 168 -8.36 2.55 8.38
CA GLY A 168 -8.75 3.77 7.68
C GLY A 168 -7.61 4.77 7.42
N SER A 169 -6.38 4.47 7.87
CA SER A 169 -5.24 5.35 7.63
C SER A 169 -4.69 5.22 6.21
N VAL A 170 -4.13 6.32 5.70
CA VAL A 170 -3.43 6.38 4.41
C VAL A 170 -2.00 6.82 4.65
N LEU A 171 -1.04 6.01 4.24
CA LEU A 171 0.37 6.40 4.18
C LEU A 171 0.71 6.78 2.74
N LEU A 172 1.16 8.03 2.56
CA LEU A 172 1.74 8.50 1.31
C LEU A 172 3.25 8.30 1.36
N MET A 173 3.80 7.73 0.30
CA MET A 173 5.25 7.55 0.09
C MET A 173 5.62 8.20 -1.23
N ARG A 174 6.62 9.09 -1.24
CA ARG A 174 7.01 9.90 -2.40
C ARG A 174 8.53 10.09 -2.47
N GLY A 175 8.99 10.81 -3.50
CA GLY A 175 10.39 11.17 -3.69
C GLY A 175 11.29 9.94 -3.72
N ALA A 176 12.49 10.08 -3.15
CA ALA A 176 13.49 9.01 -3.10
C ALA A 176 13.22 7.92 -2.03
N THR A 177 11.98 7.79 -1.52
CA THR A 177 11.65 6.81 -0.48
C THR A 177 11.99 5.38 -0.91
N GLN A 178 11.60 4.97 -2.12
CA GLN A 178 11.83 3.61 -2.62
C GLN A 178 13.30 3.36 -2.99
N ASP A 179 14.03 4.41 -3.33
CA ASP A 179 15.48 4.36 -3.58
C ASP A 179 16.26 4.14 -2.28
N ASN A 180 15.86 4.79 -1.19
CA ASN A 180 16.61 4.81 0.06
C ASN A 180 16.15 3.76 1.08
N TRP A 181 14.90 3.30 1.02
CA TRP A 181 14.29 2.47 2.07
C TRP A 181 13.60 1.23 1.51
N LYS A 182 13.75 0.11 2.22
CA LYS A 182 12.88 -1.06 2.09
C LYS A 182 11.84 -1.05 3.20
N HIS A 183 10.66 -1.57 2.91
CA HIS A 183 9.59 -1.73 3.88
C HIS A 183 9.01 -3.15 3.85
N GLY A 184 8.35 -3.55 4.94
CA GLY A 184 7.72 -4.86 5.06
C GLY A 184 6.67 -4.89 6.16
N VAL A 185 5.91 -5.99 6.23
CA VAL A 185 4.87 -6.21 7.25
C VAL A 185 5.23 -7.44 8.07
N ARG A 186 5.40 -7.27 9.38
CA ARG A 186 5.77 -8.37 10.28
C ARG A 186 4.59 -9.31 10.53
N LYS A 187 4.91 -10.58 10.81
CA LYS A 187 4.00 -11.49 11.50
C LYS A 187 3.73 -10.97 12.91
N LEU A 188 2.55 -11.26 13.44
CA LEU A 188 2.25 -11.03 14.84
C LEU A 188 2.34 -12.36 15.61
N THR A 189 2.68 -12.27 16.90
CA THR A 189 2.67 -13.42 17.82
C THR A 189 1.28 -13.64 18.41
N ARG A 190 0.54 -12.57 18.68
CA ARG A 190 -0.85 -12.63 19.13
C ARG A 190 -1.79 -12.98 17.99
N SER A 191 -2.87 -13.71 18.30
CA SER A 191 -4.00 -13.86 17.38
C SER A 191 -4.59 -12.48 17.04
N CYS A 192 -5.03 -12.30 15.81
CA CYS A 192 -5.53 -11.02 15.32
C CYS A 192 -6.50 -11.20 14.16
N GLY A 193 -7.30 -10.17 13.88
CA GLY A 193 -8.22 -10.14 12.77
C GLY A 193 -7.54 -9.92 11.40
N PRO A 194 -8.36 -9.83 10.35
CA PRO A 194 -7.90 -9.56 8.99
C PRO A 194 -7.38 -8.12 8.86
N ARG A 195 -6.30 -7.94 8.08
CA ARG A 195 -5.88 -6.64 7.56
C ARG A 195 -5.95 -6.65 6.04
N LEU A 196 -6.53 -5.61 5.47
CA LEU A 196 -6.47 -5.34 4.04
C LEU A 196 -5.66 -4.07 3.79
N ASN A 197 -4.74 -4.13 2.83
CA ASN A 197 -3.98 -2.99 2.36
C ASN A 197 -4.20 -2.78 0.87
N LEU A 198 -4.50 -1.56 0.46
CA LEU A 198 -4.61 -1.16 -0.93
C LEU A 198 -3.43 -0.23 -1.25
N THR A 199 -2.52 -0.68 -2.11
CA THR A 199 -1.39 0.14 -2.56
C THR A 199 -1.67 0.68 -3.95
N PHE A 200 -2.02 1.95 -4.04
CA PHE A 200 -2.29 2.67 -5.29
C PHE A 200 -0.99 3.21 -5.88
N ARG A 201 -0.82 3.02 -7.20
CA ARG A 201 0.36 3.44 -7.95
C ARG A 201 -0.03 3.94 -9.34
N TYR A 202 0.88 4.66 -9.97
CA TYR A 202 0.81 4.97 -11.39
C TYR A 202 1.84 4.13 -12.14
N VAL A 203 1.38 3.32 -13.07
CA VAL A 203 2.19 2.47 -13.95
C VAL A 203 2.35 3.22 -15.27
N GLN A 204 3.59 3.56 -15.61
CA GLN A 204 3.94 4.23 -16.85
C GLN A 204 3.82 3.24 -18.02
N ALA A 205 3.21 3.68 -19.12
CA ALA A 205 3.27 2.93 -20.36
C ALA A 205 4.74 2.77 -20.78
N ARG A 206 5.14 1.57 -21.19
CA ARG A 206 6.47 1.39 -21.78
C ARG A 206 6.56 2.26 -23.03
N PRO A 207 7.68 2.98 -23.24
CA PRO A 207 7.96 3.54 -24.55
C PRO A 207 7.88 2.40 -25.57
N GLY A 208 7.03 2.55 -26.59
CA GLY A 208 7.00 1.62 -27.72
C GLY A 208 8.42 1.48 -28.28
N HIS A 209 8.86 0.24 -28.45
CA HIS A 209 10.01 -0.06 -29.31
C HIS A 209 9.59 0.09 -30.77
#